data_AF-A0A6L3A0V2-F1
#
_entry.id   AF-A0A6L3A0V2-F1
#
_cell.length_a   1.000
_cell.length_b   1.000
_cell.length_c   1.000
_cell.angle_alpha   90.00
_cell.angle_beta   90.00
_cell.angle_gamma   90.00
#
_symmetry.space_group_name_H-M   'P 1'
#
loop_
_entity.id
_entity.type
_entity.pdbx_description
1 polymer ?
#
loop_
_entity_poly.entity_id
_entity_poly.type
_entity_poly.pdbx_seq_one_letter_code
_entity_poly.pdbx_strand_id
1 'polypeptide(L)'
;MFGRIDKSKGLLFVTHDLDHSIRLTMQNMQQEVEGLDENRLLNTPPEDLKRYLVEKFGITPITLLRDQWHADHQDVPVDVRHDPMRWIDDRTRPAMVAGERVEVRIPFEGEPELLYTKANTFNMNPPRALIEKNEIVLRYDTPADQPRDVRALVDQTLKEIEQHLGWQRPMIDAHNQNLPAAAEQAIGQRRERLLAQSQRAEALGIPIRRRADAPKTYALPTVKRKVVPTLPPATTAQFKPEPALAMELYEHILKVVQDMALVVERSPDAFKAMNEEALRQHFLVQLNGQFEGRATAETFNMAGKTDILLREGDRNVFIAECKFWKGPKAFGEAIDQLLGYATWRDGKTAILVFNRGTETSTVLTGIDTIAKAHSNFKRTNDWPHESGFRYTFHANGDKNRELILTVLVFHVPR
;
A
#
# COMPACT_ATOMS: atom_id res chain seq x y z
N MET A 1 -9.88 34.21 -18.11
CA MET A 1 -10.70 33.44 -19.07
C MET A 1 -9.78 32.36 -19.64
N PHE A 2 -9.69 31.21 -18.96
CA PHE A 2 -8.71 30.17 -19.28
C PHE A 2 -9.27 29.29 -20.40
N GLY A 3 -8.90 29.60 -21.64
CA GLY A 3 -9.28 28.81 -22.80
C GLY A 3 -8.64 27.43 -22.70
N ARG A 4 -9.46 26.39 -22.59
CA ARG A 4 -9.08 25.01 -22.89
C ARG A 4 -8.37 25.03 -24.24
N ILE A 5 -7.08 24.70 -24.26
CA ILE A 5 -6.34 24.54 -25.52
C ILE A 5 -7.08 23.45 -26.30
N ASP A 6 -7.43 23.78 -27.53
CA ASP A 6 -8.17 22.91 -28.41
C ASP A 6 -7.33 21.67 -28.75
N LYS A 7 -7.77 20.49 -28.30
CA LYS A 7 -7.13 19.20 -28.60
C LYS A 7 -7.03 18.97 -30.13
N SER A 8 -7.81 19.71 -30.94
CA SER A 8 -7.72 19.71 -32.41
C SER A 8 -6.40 20.25 -32.97
N LYS A 9 -5.66 21.07 -32.21
CA LYS A 9 -4.38 21.67 -32.65
C LYS A 9 -3.17 20.74 -32.47
N GLY A 10 -3.35 19.60 -31.78
CA GLY A 10 -2.33 18.57 -31.60
C GLY A 10 -1.11 18.98 -30.78
N LEU A 11 -1.15 20.09 -30.02
CA LEU A 11 -0.02 20.49 -29.18
C LEU A 11 0.05 19.64 -27.91
N LEU A 12 1.22 19.06 -27.63
CA LEU A 12 1.49 18.30 -26.42
C LEU A 12 2.15 19.16 -25.34
N PHE A 13 2.05 18.74 -24.08
CA PHE A 13 2.77 19.30 -22.93
C PHE A 13 2.57 20.80 -22.65
N VAL A 14 1.39 21.36 -23.00
CA VAL A 14 1.12 22.81 -22.83
C VAL A 14 -0.20 23.15 -22.14
N THR A 15 -1.09 22.17 -21.92
CA THR A 15 -2.48 22.47 -21.55
C THR A 15 -2.64 22.73 -20.06
N HIS A 16 -2.03 21.90 -19.21
CA HIS A 16 -2.17 21.99 -17.76
C HIS A 16 -0.80 21.92 -17.09
N ASP A 17 -0.62 22.54 -15.93
CA ASP A 17 0.62 22.38 -15.17
C ASP A 17 0.62 21.05 -14.39
N LEU A 18 1.68 20.26 -14.57
CA LEU A 18 1.85 18.97 -13.87
C LEU A 18 1.95 19.17 -12.35
N ASP A 19 2.68 20.19 -11.91
CA ASP A 19 2.83 20.54 -10.48
C ASP A 19 1.47 20.81 -9.82
N HIS A 20 0.60 21.56 -10.49
CA HIS A 20 -0.75 21.81 -9.99
C HIS A 20 -1.59 20.53 -9.94
N SER A 21 -1.47 19.67 -10.97
CA SER A 21 -2.19 18.39 -11.02
C SER A 21 -1.75 17.46 -9.89
N ILE A 22 -0.45 17.36 -9.61
CA ILE A 22 0.12 16.59 -8.50
C ILE A 22 -0.41 17.10 -7.15
N ARG A 23 -0.39 18.43 -6.93
CA ARG A 23 -0.94 19.02 -5.71
C ARG A 23 -2.43 18.71 -5.53
N LEU A 24 -3.21 18.80 -6.60
CA LEU A 24 -4.64 18.51 -6.56
C LEU A 24 -4.89 17.02 -6.23
N THR A 25 -4.12 16.11 -6.81
CA THR A 25 -4.19 14.67 -6.48
C THR A 25 -3.93 14.42 -4.99
N MET A 26 -2.91 15.07 -4.41
CA MET A 26 -2.63 14.98 -2.97
C MET A 26 -3.75 15.55 -2.10
N GLN A 27 -4.34 16.68 -2.49
CA GLN A 27 -5.47 17.27 -1.78
C GLN A 27 -6.71 16.37 -1.85
N ASN A 28 -6.99 15.77 -3.00
CA ASN A 28 -8.10 14.84 -3.17
C ASN A 28 -7.92 13.57 -2.32
N MET A 29 -6.69 13.06 -2.19
CA MET A 29 -6.37 11.95 -1.28
C MET A 29 -6.71 12.31 0.17
N GLN A 30 -6.27 13.48 0.63
CA GLN A 30 -6.56 13.96 1.99
C GLN A 30 -8.07 14.15 2.21
N GLN A 31 -8.77 14.74 1.25
CA GLN A 31 -10.23 14.91 1.30
C GLN A 31 -10.97 13.57 1.33
N GLU A 32 -10.49 12.57 0.60
CA GLU A 32 -11.08 11.23 0.63
C GLU A 32 -10.92 10.59 2.02
N VAL A 33 -9.74 10.71 2.64
CA VAL A 33 -9.52 10.24 4.02
C VAL A 33 -10.44 10.93 5.02
N GLU A 34 -10.66 12.24 4.88
CA GLU A 34 -11.60 13.00 5.72
C GLU A 34 -13.06 12.60 5.50
N GLY A 35 -13.42 12.25 4.26
CA GLY A 35 -14.77 11.85 3.86
C GLY A 35 -15.12 10.39 4.14
N LEU A 36 -14.16 9.56 4.54
CA LEU A 36 -14.43 8.17 4.91
C LEU A 36 -15.30 8.10 6.17
N ASP A 37 -16.26 7.16 6.15
CA ASP A 37 -17.09 6.85 7.33
C ASP A 37 -16.22 6.50 8.53
N GLU A 38 -16.58 7.03 9.70
CA GLU A 38 -15.79 6.91 10.93
C GLU A 38 -15.61 5.45 11.37
N ASN A 39 -16.67 4.64 11.33
CA ASN A 39 -16.59 3.24 11.73
C ASN A 39 -15.73 2.47 10.74
N ARG A 40 -15.87 2.75 9.44
CA ARG A 40 -15.03 2.13 8.41
C ARG A 40 -13.56 2.46 8.60
N LEU A 41 -13.22 3.73 8.80
CA LEU A 41 -11.83 4.15 8.98
C LEU A 41 -11.20 3.50 10.21
N LEU A 42 -11.94 3.40 11.33
CA LEU A 42 -11.46 2.78 12.57
C LEU A 42 -11.38 1.25 12.48
N ASN A 43 -12.31 0.62 11.77
CA ASN A 43 -12.41 -0.84 11.65
C ASN A 43 -11.52 -1.44 10.56
N THR A 44 -11.00 -0.65 9.62
CA THR A 44 -10.07 -1.12 8.58
C THR A 44 -8.61 -0.94 9.04
N PRO A 45 -7.72 -1.93 8.82
CA PRO A 45 -6.30 -1.79 9.08
C PRO A 45 -5.68 -0.60 8.33
N PRO A 46 -4.84 0.23 8.98
CA PRO A 46 -4.19 1.39 8.34
C PRO A 46 -3.39 1.03 7.08
N GLU A 47 -2.69 -0.11 7.09
CA GLU A 47 -1.92 -0.59 5.94
C GLU A 47 -2.79 -0.94 4.72
N ASP A 48 -3.96 -1.53 4.94
CA ASP A 48 -4.89 -1.86 3.87
C ASP A 48 -5.48 -0.58 3.24
N LEU A 49 -5.76 0.45 4.06
CA LEU A 49 -6.18 1.77 3.59
C LEU A 49 -5.05 2.49 2.84
N LYS A 50 -3.82 2.42 3.36
CA LYS A 50 -2.63 3.00 2.72
C LYS A 50 -2.44 2.42 1.32
N ARG A 51 -2.48 1.09 1.17
CA ARG A 51 -2.37 0.42 -0.13
C ARG A 51 -3.46 0.88 -1.11
N TYR A 52 -4.71 0.96 -0.65
CA TYR A 52 -5.82 1.47 -1.47
C TYR A 52 -5.57 2.91 -1.96
N LEU A 53 -5.14 3.82 -1.07
CA LEU A 53 -4.89 5.21 -1.43
C LEU A 53 -3.69 5.35 -2.37
N VAL A 54 -2.61 4.60 -2.14
CA VAL A 54 -1.43 4.60 -3.01
C VAL A 54 -1.77 4.08 -4.41
N GLU A 55 -2.56 3.01 -4.52
CA GLU A 55 -3.00 2.47 -5.81
C GLU A 55 -3.93 3.44 -6.55
N LYS A 56 -4.82 4.13 -5.82
CA LYS A 56 -5.79 5.06 -6.40
C LYS A 56 -5.18 6.40 -6.84
N PHE A 57 -4.29 6.96 -6.04
CA PHE A 57 -3.71 8.30 -6.23
C PHE A 57 -2.26 8.27 -6.76
N GLY A 58 -1.71 7.09 -7.00
CA GLY A 58 -0.46 6.91 -7.73
C GLY A 58 -0.61 7.29 -9.20
N ILE A 59 0.40 7.97 -9.73
CA ILE A 59 0.42 8.42 -11.13
C ILE A 59 1.30 7.47 -11.93
N THR A 60 0.75 6.85 -12.97
CA THR A 60 1.54 5.98 -13.86
C THR A 60 2.21 6.81 -14.96
N PRO A 61 3.54 6.96 -14.96
CA PRO A 61 4.25 7.73 -15.97
C PRO A 61 4.12 7.10 -17.36
N ILE A 62 4.26 7.92 -18.40
CA ILE A 62 4.17 7.44 -19.78
C ILE A 62 5.46 6.72 -20.18
N THR A 63 5.30 5.54 -20.79
CA THR A 63 6.38 4.78 -21.41
C THR A 63 6.01 4.48 -22.85
N LEU A 64 6.85 4.92 -23.79
CA LEU A 64 6.64 4.68 -25.22
C LEU A 64 7.10 3.26 -25.60
N LEU A 65 6.27 2.52 -26.34
CA LEU A 65 6.55 1.18 -26.83
C LEU A 65 7.15 1.26 -28.25
N ARG A 66 8.42 1.68 -28.32
CA ARG A 66 9.14 1.92 -29.58
C ARG A 66 9.28 0.69 -30.47
N ASP A 67 9.25 -0.49 -29.89
CA ASP A 67 9.30 -1.78 -30.58
C ASP A 67 7.99 -2.14 -31.30
N GLN A 68 6.89 -1.46 -30.96
CA GLN A 68 5.53 -1.77 -31.44
C GLN A 68 4.93 -0.66 -32.32
N TRP A 69 5.71 0.37 -32.64
CA TRP A 69 5.26 1.41 -33.56
C TRP A 69 5.08 0.88 -34.99
N HIS A 70 4.15 1.47 -35.73
CA HIS A 70 3.90 1.14 -37.13
C HIS A 70 3.57 2.40 -37.92
N ALA A 71 3.70 2.32 -39.24
CA ALA A 71 3.40 3.42 -40.14
C ALA A 71 2.36 2.98 -41.17
N ASP A 72 1.32 3.79 -41.33
CA ASP A 72 0.34 3.67 -42.39
C ASP A 72 0.63 4.72 -43.47
N HIS A 73 0.42 4.36 -44.73
CA HIS A 73 0.53 5.29 -45.85
C HIS A 73 -0.75 5.26 -46.69
N GLN A 74 -1.17 6.41 -47.19
CA GLN A 74 -2.32 6.52 -48.07
C GLN A 74 -2.21 7.73 -49.00
N ASP A 75 -2.71 7.58 -50.22
CA ASP A 75 -2.84 8.69 -51.17
C ASP A 75 -3.98 9.61 -50.74
N VAL A 76 -3.68 10.89 -50.56
CA VAL A 76 -4.67 11.91 -50.19
C VAL A 76 -4.44 13.22 -50.92
N PRO A 77 -5.49 13.99 -51.21
CA PRO A 77 -5.31 15.37 -51.62
C PRO A 77 -4.73 16.18 -50.45
N VAL A 78 -3.61 16.86 -50.69
CA VAL A 78 -2.90 17.71 -49.71
C VAL A 78 -3.17 19.17 -50.01
N ASP A 79 -3.52 19.94 -48.98
CA ASP A 79 -3.73 21.38 -49.10
C ASP A 79 -2.40 22.15 -49.07
N VAL A 80 -2.03 22.74 -50.20
CA VAL A 80 -0.77 23.47 -50.38
C VAL A 80 -0.93 24.98 -50.29
N ARG A 81 -2.07 25.53 -49.84
CA ARG A 81 -2.33 26.99 -49.81
C ARG A 81 -1.26 27.83 -49.09
N HIS A 82 -0.53 27.22 -48.15
CA HIS A 82 0.53 27.84 -47.35
C HIS A 82 1.95 27.40 -47.77
N ASP A 83 2.09 26.67 -48.86
CA ASP A 83 3.40 26.28 -49.40
C ASP A 83 4.14 27.52 -49.93
N PRO A 84 5.32 27.89 -49.38
CA PRO A 84 6.08 29.04 -49.85
C PRO A 84 6.76 28.83 -51.20
N MET A 85 6.88 27.57 -51.66
CA MET A 85 7.50 27.23 -52.95
C MET A 85 6.49 27.31 -54.11
N ARG A 86 5.20 27.55 -53.82
CA ARG A 86 4.14 27.64 -54.83
C ARG A 86 3.53 29.02 -54.88
N TRP A 87 3.34 29.52 -56.09
CA TRP A 87 2.49 30.68 -56.33
C TRP A 87 1.01 30.27 -56.29
N ILE A 88 0.24 30.86 -55.39
CA ILE A 88 -1.19 30.56 -55.18
C ILE A 88 -1.96 31.88 -55.10
N ASP A 89 -2.80 32.14 -56.10
CA ASP A 89 -3.50 33.43 -56.26
C ASP A 89 -4.54 33.71 -55.16
N ASP A 90 -5.32 32.70 -54.75
CA ASP A 90 -6.31 32.81 -53.67
C ASP A 90 -6.00 31.86 -52.51
N ARG A 91 -5.40 32.39 -51.45
CA ARG A 91 -5.06 31.65 -50.21
C ARG A 91 -6.23 31.53 -49.22
N THR A 92 -7.39 32.13 -49.53
CA THR A 92 -8.57 32.05 -48.65
C THR A 92 -9.30 30.71 -48.78
N ARG A 93 -9.04 29.96 -49.85
CA ARG A 93 -9.62 28.64 -50.14
C ARG A 93 -8.56 27.54 -50.13
N PRO A 94 -8.93 26.27 -49.86
CA PRO A 94 -8.00 25.14 -49.99
C PRO A 94 -7.47 25.02 -51.41
N ALA A 95 -6.16 24.82 -51.56
CA ALA A 95 -5.52 24.51 -52.83
C ALA A 95 -5.04 23.05 -52.77
N MET A 96 -5.84 22.12 -53.27
CA MET A 96 -5.57 20.69 -53.13
C MET A 96 -4.73 20.16 -54.29
N VAL A 97 -3.66 19.42 -53.98
CA VAL A 97 -2.85 18.67 -54.98
C VAL A 97 -2.74 17.21 -54.58
N ALA A 98 -2.45 16.33 -55.53
CA ALA A 98 -2.18 14.93 -55.23
C ALA A 98 -0.95 14.82 -54.31
N GLY A 99 -1.05 14.00 -53.28
CA GLY A 99 0.01 13.76 -52.33
C GLY A 99 -0.22 12.50 -51.53
N GLU A 100 0.65 12.29 -50.57
CA GLU A 100 0.62 11.14 -49.66
C GLU A 100 0.50 11.63 -48.22
N ARG A 101 -0.17 10.82 -47.40
CA ARG A 101 -0.19 10.96 -45.95
C ARG A 101 0.50 9.75 -45.34
N VAL A 102 1.48 10.04 -44.50
CA VAL A 102 2.15 9.04 -43.64
C VAL A 102 1.70 9.28 -42.20
N GLU A 103 1.11 8.26 -41.59
CA GLU A 103 0.76 8.25 -40.17
C GLU A 103 1.66 7.28 -39.43
N VAL A 104 2.50 7.78 -38.53
CA VAL A 104 3.28 6.94 -37.62
C VAL A 104 2.54 6.85 -36.29
N ARG A 105 2.18 5.62 -35.90
CA ARG A 105 1.46 5.30 -34.67
C ARG A 105 2.43 4.69 -33.67
N ILE A 106 2.55 5.31 -32.49
CA ILE A 106 3.44 4.89 -31.41
C ILE A 106 2.59 4.54 -30.19
N PRO A 107 2.42 3.25 -29.86
CA PRO A 107 1.74 2.84 -28.64
C PRO A 107 2.48 3.28 -27.39
N PHE A 108 1.72 3.56 -26.31
CA PHE A 108 2.29 3.89 -25.01
C PHE A 108 1.48 3.32 -23.85
N GLU A 109 2.19 3.09 -22.75
CA GLU A 109 1.61 2.75 -21.44
C GLU A 109 1.62 3.98 -20.52
N GLY A 110 0.73 4.01 -19.54
CA GLY A 110 0.59 5.12 -18.58
C GLY A 110 -0.66 5.96 -18.82
N GLU A 111 -0.70 7.15 -18.21
CA GLU A 111 -1.87 8.01 -18.21
C GLU A 111 -1.85 9.01 -19.39
N PRO A 112 -2.78 8.92 -20.37
CA PRO A 112 -2.78 9.78 -21.56
C PRO A 112 -2.88 11.28 -21.26
N GLU A 113 -3.51 11.67 -20.16
CA GLU A 113 -3.64 13.07 -19.75
C GLU A 113 -2.27 13.71 -19.46
N LEU A 114 -1.23 12.92 -19.14
CA LEU A 114 0.14 13.42 -18.97
C LEU A 114 0.74 13.97 -20.27
N LEU A 115 0.29 13.55 -21.45
CA LEU A 115 0.72 14.14 -22.74
C LEU A 115 0.24 15.58 -22.92
N TYR A 116 -0.69 16.03 -22.09
CA TYR A 116 -1.20 17.40 -22.10
C TYR A 116 -0.70 18.23 -20.91
N THR A 117 0.05 17.65 -19.98
CA THR A 117 0.59 18.37 -18.82
C THR A 117 2.01 18.87 -19.08
N LYS A 118 2.31 20.09 -18.63
CA LYS A 118 3.62 20.71 -18.71
C LYS A 118 4.39 20.48 -17.41
N ALA A 119 5.63 20.02 -17.50
CA ALA A 119 6.53 19.97 -16.36
C ALA A 119 6.96 21.39 -15.93
N ASN A 120 7.56 21.51 -14.75
CA ASN A 120 8.17 22.77 -14.29
C ASN A 120 9.33 23.22 -15.20
N THR A 121 10.03 22.24 -15.79
CA THR A 121 11.05 22.42 -16.82
C THR A 121 10.38 22.28 -18.19
N PHE A 122 10.51 23.28 -19.05
CA PHE A 122 9.91 23.27 -20.37
C PHE A 122 10.71 24.13 -21.35
N ASN A 123 10.43 23.95 -22.64
CA ASN A 123 10.91 24.82 -23.71
C ASN A 123 9.72 25.51 -24.41
N MET A 124 10.00 26.48 -25.28
CA MET A 124 8.97 27.26 -26.00
C MET A 124 8.46 26.58 -27.28
N ASN A 125 9.00 25.42 -27.64
CA ASN A 125 8.71 24.70 -28.88
C ASN A 125 8.16 23.30 -28.55
N PRO A 126 6.90 23.22 -28.07
CA PRO A 126 6.29 21.95 -27.71
C PRO A 126 6.05 21.07 -28.97
N PRO A 127 6.23 19.75 -28.85
CA PRO A 127 5.97 18.83 -29.94
C PRO A 127 4.48 18.74 -30.26
N ARG A 128 4.18 18.27 -31.48
CA ARG A 128 2.81 18.10 -31.96
C ARG A 128 2.51 16.66 -32.32
N ALA A 129 1.41 16.14 -31.80
CA ALA A 129 0.86 14.85 -32.18
C ALA A 129 -0.64 14.78 -31.89
N LEU A 130 -1.32 13.85 -32.56
CA LEU A 130 -2.68 13.45 -32.22
C LEU A 130 -2.62 12.28 -31.24
N ILE A 131 -3.53 12.24 -30.27
CA ILE A 131 -3.62 11.12 -29.32
C ILE A 131 -4.89 10.34 -29.61
N GLU A 132 -4.73 9.10 -30.05
CA GLU A 132 -5.83 8.20 -30.33
C GLU A 132 -5.76 7.00 -29.37
N LYS A 133 -6.70 6.92 -28.42
CA LYS A 133 -6.71 5.90 -27.37
C LYS A 133 -5.41 5.90 -26.54
N ASN A 134 -4.49 5.00 -26.86
CA ASN A 134 -3.19 4.78 -26.21
C ASN A 134 -2.05 4.85 -27.23
N GLU A 135 -2.25 5.57 -28.33
CA GLU A 135 -1.27 5.76 -29.39
C GLU A 135 -1.04 7.25 -29.62
N ILE A 136 0.23 7.60 -29.79
CA ILE A 136 0.65 8.89 -30.33
C ILE A 136 0.68 8.73 -31.85
N VAL A 137 -0.08 9.57 -32.56
CA VAL A 137 -0.19 9.57 -34.02
C VAL A 137 0.50 10.81 -34.56
N LEU A 138 1.61 10.60 -35.26
CA LEU A 138 2.34 11.62 -36.00
C LEU A 138 1.90 11.59 -37.45
N ARG A 139 1.23 12.65 -37.91
CA ARG A 139 0.68 12.74 -39.26
C ARG A 139 1.50 13.73 -40.09
N TYR A 140 1.98 13.26 -41.24
CA TYR A 140 2.72 14.07 -42.21
C TYR A 140 2.05 13.98 -43.58
N ASP A 141 1.69 15.14 -44.13
CA ASP A 141 1.10 15.27 -45.46
C ASP A 141 2.17 15.86 -46.40
N THR A 142 2.48 15.15 -47.48
CA THR A 142 3.53 15.51 -48.43
C THR A 142 2.97 15.56 -49.85
N PRO A 143 3.12 16.68 -50.60
CA PRO A 143 2.76 16.73 -52.01
C PRO A 143 3.60 15.75 -52.84
N ALA A 144 2.99 15.08 -53.83
CA ALA A 144 3.67 14.03 -54.62
C ALA A 144 4.88 14.54 -55.43
N ASP A 145 4.88 15.82 -55.76
CA ASP A 145 5.94 16.53 -56.49
C ASP A 145 7.02 17.14 -55.58
N GLN A 146 6.89 17.02 -54.25
CA GLN A 146 7.87 17.49 -53.26
C GLN A 146 8.06 16.46 -52.13
N PRO A 147 8.64 15.28 -52.42
CA PRO A 147 8.85 14.25 -51.40
C PRO A 147 9.74 14.77 -50.26
N ARG A 148 9.39 14.42 -49.02
CA ARG A 148 10.10 14.81 -47.81
C ARG A 148 10.59 13.57 -47.07
N ASP A 149 11.73 13.70 -46.40
CA ASP A 149 12.19 12.68 -45.47
C ASP A 149 11.34 12.70 -44.19
N VAL A 150 10.26 11.93 -44.20
CA VAL A 150 9.35 11.78 -43.04
C VAL A 150 10.08 11.15 -41.85
N ARG A 151 11.08 10.30 -42.08
CA ARG A 151 11.78 9.59 -41.00
C ARG A 151 12.55 10.55 -40.10
N ALA A 152 13.28 11.50 -40.68
CA ALA A 152 14.00 12.51 -39.91
C ALA A 152 13.05 13.37 -39.04
N LEU A 153 11.88 13.73 -39.57
CA LEU A 153 10.85 14.50 -38.84
C LEU A 153 10.25 13.70 -37.68
N VAL A 154 10.00 12.41 -37.89
CA VAL A 154 9.51 11.49 -36.85
C VAL A 154 10.53 11.36 -35.73
N ASP A 155 11.80 11.09 -36.06
CA ASP A 155 12.86 10.91 -35.07
C ASP A 155 13.09 12.19 -34.24
N GLN A 156 13.02 13.36 -34.87
CA GLN A 156 13.06 14.64 -34.16
C GLN A 156 11.88 14.83 -33.21
N THR A 157 10.65 14.60 -33.70
CA THR A 157 9.43 14.78 -32.90
C THR A 157 9.41 13.83 -31.71
N LEU A 158 9.86 12.58 -31.90
CA LEU A 158 9.97 11.62 -30.80
C LEU A 158 11.01 12.05 -29.76
N LYS A 159 12.16 12.57 -30.19
CA LYS A 159 13.18 13.09 -29.27
C LYS A 159 12.63 14.25 -28.43
N GLU A 160 11.83 15.12 -29.03
CA GLU A 160 11.16 16.22 -28.31
C GLU A 160 10.13 15.67 -27.31
N ILE A 161 9.29 14.71 -27.71
CA ILE A 161 8.32 14.07 -26.81
C ILE A 161 9.03 13.43 -25.61
N GLU A 162 10.09 12.66 -25.85
CA GLU A 162 10.85 12.00 -24.79
C GLU A 162 11.58 12.98 -23.87
N GLN A 163 12.05 14.09 -24.40
CA GLN A 163 12.62 15.16 -23.57
C GLN A 163 11.58 15.68 -22.57
N HIS A 164 10.35 15.94 -23.04
CA HIS A 164 9.26 16.38 -22.17
C HIS A 164 8.86 15.31 -21.14
N LEU A 165 8.78 14.03 -21.55
CA LEU A 165 8.54 12.91 -20.63
C LEU A 165 9.66 12.79 -19.58
N GLY A 166 10.91 12.99 -20.00
CA GLY A 166 12.08 13.02 -19.12
C GLY A 166 12.03 14.15 -18.09
N TRP A 167 11.45 15.30 -18.42
CA TRP A 167 11.22 16.38 -17.46
C TRP A 167 10.07 16.11 -16.49
N GLN A 168 9.03 15.41 -16.93
CA GLN A 168 7.91 15.01 -16.04
C GLN A 168 8.32 13.92 -15.06
N ARG A 169 9.21 13.01 -15.47
CA ARG A 169 9.54 11.78 -14.73
C ARG A 169 9.98 12.04 -13.27
N PRO A 170 10.93 12.95 -12.97
CA PRO A 170 11.32 13.22 -11.59
C PRO A 170 10.18 13.76 -10.73
N MET A 171 9.26 14.55 -11.30
CA MET A 171 8.11 15.09 -10.57
C MET A 171 7.12 13.99 -10.19
N ILE A 172 6.86 13.06 -11.12
CA ILE A 172 5.96 11.92 -10.90
C ILE A 172 6.58 10.94 -9.90
N ASP A 173 7.87 10.63 -10.05
CA ASP A 173 8.57 9.71 -9.16
C ASP A 173 8.62 10.28 -7.73
N ALA A 174 8.88 11.58 -7.56
CA ALA A 174 8.83 12.24 -6.26
C ALA A 174 7.43 12.21 -5.63
N HIS A 175 6.37 12.41 -6.41
CA HIS A 175 4.98 12.26 -5.92
C HIS A 175 4.72 10.83 -5.44
N ASN A 176 5.01 9.83 -6.27
CA ASN A 176 4.76 8.43 -5.95
C ASN A 176 5.59 7.94 -4.76
N GLN A 177 6.81 8.44 -4.57
CA GLN A 177 7.65 8.13 -3.41
C GLN A 177 7.11 8.75 -2.11
N ASN A 178 6.53 9.95 -2.17
CA ASN A 178 5.99 10.64 -0.99
C ASN A 178 4.55 10.21 -0.63
N LEU A 179 3.80 9.67 -1.59
CA LEU A 179 2.39 9.31 -1.43
C LEU A 179 2.12 8.34 -0.26
N PRO A 180 2.90 7.26 -0.03
CA PRO A 180 2.66 6.34 1.07
C PRO A 180 2.77 7.01 2.45
N ALA A 181 3.82 7.80 2.66
CA ALA A 181 4.03 8.51 3.92
C ALA A 181 2.92 9.54 4.17
N ALA A 182 2.51 10.27 3.14
CA ALA A 182 1.42 11.24 3.24
C ALA A 182 0.06 10.56 3.53
N ALA A 183 -0.21 9.42 2.91
CA ALA A 183 -1.42 8.63 3.16
C ALA A 183 -1.44 8.10 4.61
N GLU A 184 -0.32 7.57 5.09
CA GLU A 184 -0.16 7.08 6.46
C GLU A 184 -0.40 8.20 7.49
N GLN A 185 0.21 9.37 7.28
CA GLN A 185 0.01 10.54 8.13
C GLN A 185 -1.45 11.00 8.14
N ALA A 186 -2.11 11.08 6.97
CA ALA A 186 -3.50 11.50 6.87
C ALA A 186 -4.44 10.53 7.61
N ILE A 187 -4.24 9.22 7.43
CA ILE A 187 -5.00 8.17 8.13
C ILE A 187 -4.78 8.28 9.65
N GLY A 188 -3.52 8.36 10.09
CA GLY A 188 -3.17 8.47 11.52
C GLY A 188 -3.83 9.67 12.19
N GLN A 189 -3.64 10.86 11.62
CA GLN A 189 -4.21 12.11 12.14
C GLN A 189 -5.74 12.09 12.20
N ARG A 190 -6.41 11.47 11.22
CA ARG A 190 -7.86 11.33 11.23
C ARG A 190 -8.32 10.35 12.31
N ARG A 191 -7.67 9.19 12.44
CA ARG A 191 -8.00 8.19 13.47
C ARG A 191 -7.81 8.73 14.88
N GLU A 192 -6.68 9.39 15.15
CA GLU A 192 -6.42 10.03 16.45
C GLU A 192 -7.49 11.06 16.82
N ARG A 193 -7.89 11.92 15.87
CA ARG A 193 -8.98 12.88 16.09
C ARG A 193 -10.30 12.20 16.43
N LEU A 194 -10.66 11.11 15.73
CA LEU A 194 -11.89 10.36 16.00
C LEU A 194 -11.85 9.67 17.38
N LEU A 195 -10.71 9.07 17.75
CA LEU A 195 -10.54 8.45 19.06
C LEU A 195 -10.62 9.49 20.20
N ALA A 196 -9.97 10.64 20.05
CA ALA A 196 -10.05 11.74 21.01
C ALA A 196 -11.46 12.36 21.11
N GLN A 197 -12.23 12.38 20.02
CA GLN A 197 -13.64 12.77 20.05
C GLN A 197 -14.48 11.72 20.79
N SER A 198 -14.27 10.43 20.55
CA SER A 198 -14.95 9.34 21.24
C SER A 198 -14.70 9.36 22.76
N GLN A 199 -13.44 9.49 23.18
CA GLN A 199 -13.07 9.56 24.60
C GLN A 199 -13.70 10.75 25.33
N ARG A 200 -13.73 11.93 24.68
CA ARG A 200 -14.41 13.12 25.24
C ARG A 200 -15.91 12.93 25.35
N ALA A 201 -16.52 12.26 24.38
CA ALA A 201 -17.95 12.01 24.39
C ALA A 201 -18.35 10.97 25.46
N GLU A 202 -17.49 9.98 25.73
CA GLU A 202 -17.66 9.02 26.81
C GLU A 202 -17.48 9.66 28.20
N ALA A 203 -16.52 10.58 28.34
CA ALA A 203 -16.30 11.36 29.56
C ALA A 203 -17.48 12.27 29.94
N LEU A 204 -18.36 12.61 28.98
CA LEU A 204 -19.56 13.41 29.25
C LEU A 204 -20.68 12.61 29.93
N GLY A 205 -20.62 11.27 29.95
CA GLY A 205 -21.61 10.41 30.63
C GLY A 205 -23.04 10.49 30.08
N ILE A 206 -23.26 11.18 28.95
CA ILE A 206 -24.56 11.37 28.32
C ILE A 206 -24.67 10.43 27.12
N PRO A 207 -25.72 9.58 27.03
CA PRO A 207 -25.90 8.66 25.91
C PRO A 207 -26.03 9.43 24.58
N ILE A 208 -25.06 9.24 23.70
CA ILE A 208 -25.00 9.88 22.39
C ILE A 208 -26.10 9.30 21.49
N ARG A 209 -27.12 10.10 21.18
CA ARG A 209 -28.04 9.80 20.05
C ARG A 209 -27.27 9.98 18.74
N ARG A 210 -26.84 8.87 18.13
CA ARG A 210 -26.32 8.89 16.76
C ARG A 210 -27.45 9.22 15.80
N ARG A 211 -27.18 10.03 14.77
CA ARG A 211 -28.07 10.15 13.61
C ARG A 211 -28.26 8.77 13.01
N ALA A 212 -29.51 8.34 12.87
CA ALA A 212 -29.90 7.09 12.23
C ALA A 212 -29.82 7.16 10.69
N ASP A 213 -29.30 8.26 10.15
CA ASP A 213 -29.27 8.52 8.71
C ASP A 213 -27.88 8.25 8.16
N ALA A 214 -27.48 6.98 8.16
CA ALA A 214 -26.52 6.51 7.16
C ALA A 214 -27.34 6.23 5.88
N PRO A 215 -27.24 7.05 4.82
CA PRO A 215 -27.97 6.75 3.60
C PRO A 215 -27.51 5.40 3.06
N LYS A 216 -28.46 4.46 3.00
CA LYS A 216 -28.34 3.26 2.17
C LYS A 216 -28.32 3.72 0.72
N THR A 217 -27.29 3.30 0.00
CA THR A 217 -27.16 3.35 -1.47
C THR A 217 -26.97 4.72 -2.10
N TYR A 218 -25.83 4.89 -2.79
CA TYR A 218 -25.84 5.61 -4.05
C TYR A 218 -24.89 4.92 -5.04
N ALA A 219 -25.50 4.15 -5.94
CA ALA A 219 -24.87 3.78 -7.21
C ALA A 219 -24.83 5.04 -8.08
N LEU A 220 -23.66 5.34 -8.66
CA LEU A 220 -23.57 6.25 -9.80
C LEU A 220 -22.93 5.52 -10.99
N PRO A 221 -23.45 5.76 -12.21
CA PRO A 221 -23.17 4.96 -13.37
C PRO A 221 -21.88 5.39 -14.10
N THR A 222 -21.23 4.38 -14.66
CA THR A 222 -20.42 4.35 -15.88
C THR A 222 -19.68 5.63 -16.33
N VAL A 223 -18.36 5.63 -16.14
CA VAL A 223 -17.41 5.87 -17.26
C VAL A 223 -16.27 4.85 -17.10
N LYS A 224 -15.97 4.10 -18.17
CA LYS A 224 -14.97 3.02 -18.20
C LYS A 224 -13.52 3.55 -18.04
N ARG A 225 -12.69 2.71 -17.42
CA ARG A 225 -11.20 2.66 -17.35
C ARG A 225 -10.48 3.46 -16.25
N LYS A 226 -10.47 2.90 -15.05
CA LYS A 226 -9.33 2.21 -14.40
C LYS A 226 -9.99 1.09 -13.58
N VAL A 227 -9.32 -0.03 -13.30
CA VAL A 227 -9.83 -0.94 -12.26
C VAL A 227 -9.76 -0.12 -10.97
N VAL A 228 -10.88 0.48 -10.56
CA VAL A 228 -10.91 1.26 -9.33
C VAL A 228 -10.67 0.24 -8.23
N PRO A 229 -9.56 0.35 -7.46
CA PRO A 229 -9.32 -0.57 -6.37
C PRO A 229 -10.56 -0.54 -5.47
N THR A 230 -11.09 -1.71 -5.15
CA THR A 230 -12.24 -1.78 -4.26
C THR A 230 -11.75 -1.48 -2.86
N LEU A 231 -12.37 -0.50 -2.19
CA LEU A 231 -12.11 -0.27 -0.77
C LEU A 231 -12.15 -1.61 -0.03
N PRO A 232 -11.18 -1.90 0.84
CA PRO A 232 -11.16 -3.16 1.58
C PRO A 232 -12.49 -3.35 2.31
N PRO A 233 -12.99 -4.60 2.36
CA PRO A 233 -14.23 -4.90 3.06
C PRO A 233 -14.07 -4.43 4.51
N ALA A 234 -14.99 -3.63 5.03
CA ALA A 234 -14.93 -3.15 6.40
C ALA A 234 -16.01 -3.83 7.24
N THR A 235 -15.68 -4.18 8.48
CA THR A 235 -16.65 -4.76 9.39
C THR A 235 -17.68 -3.69 9.78
N THR A 236 -18.97 -3.98 9.57
CA THR A 236 -20.10 -3.06 9.84
C THR A 236 -20.46 -2.95 11.33
N ALA A 237 -19.74 -3.67 12.20
CA ALA A 237 -19.97 -3.67 13.64
C ALA A 237 -19.58 -2.32 14.28
N GLN A 238 -20.38 -1.91 15.27
CA GLN A 238 -20.19 -0.68 16.03
C GLN A 238 -18.81 -0.67 16.71
N PHE A 239 -17.99 0.37 16.48
CA PHE A 239 -16.71 0.51 17.16
C PHE A 239 -16.93 0.91 18.62
N LYS A 240 -16.55 0.04 19.57
CA LYS A 240 -16.39 0.36 21.00
C LYS A 240 -14.89 0.38 21.31
N PRO A 241 -14.34 1.45 21.94
CA PRO A 241 -12.97 1.44 22.43
C PRO A 241 -12.84 0.36 23.51
N GLU A 242 -11.95 -0.60 23.31
CA GLU A 242 -11.67 -1.68 24.26
C GLU A 242 -10.19 -1.58 24.69
N PRO A 243 -9.82 -2.01 25.91
CA PRO A 243 -8.45 -1.93 26.38
C PRO A 243 -7.54 -2.73 25.45
N ALA A 244 -6.63 -2.05 24.76
CA ALA A 244 -5.66 -2.63 23.86
C ALA A 244 -4.26 -2.50 24.48
N LEU A 245 -3.47 -3.57 24.46
CA LEU A 245 -2.11 -3.55 24.96
C LEU A 245 -1.28 -2.54 24.18
N ALA A 246 -0.68 -1.54 24.83
CA ALA A 246 0.21 -0.59 24.17
C ALA A 246 1.43 -1.31 23.55
N MET A 247 1.91 -0.86 22.39
CA MET A 247 3.08 -1.48 21.73
C MET A 247 4.32 -1.43 22.63
N GLU A 248 4.51 -0.34 23.37
CA GLU A 248 5.63 -0.16 24.30
C GLU A 248 5.63 -1.22 25.40
N LEU A 249 4.44 -1.55 25.93
CA LEU A 249 4.31 -2.61 26.94
C LEU A 249 4.53 -3.99 26.33
N TYR A 250 4.07 -4.22 25.11
CA TYR A 250 4.32 -5.47 24.38
C TYR A 250 5.81 -5.71 24.11
N GLU A 251 6.52 -4.71 23.61
CA GLU A 251 7.98 -4.80 23.39
C GLU A 251 8.72 -5.04 24.70
N HIS A 252 8.27 -4.42 25.80
CA HIS A 252 8.85 -4.66 27.11
C HIS A 252 8.64 -6.11 27.57
N ILE A 253 7.44 -6.68 27.38
CA ILE A 253 7.17 -8.09 27.67
C ILE A 253 8.08 -9.00 26.85
N LEU A 254 8.19 -8.76 25.53
CA LEU A 254 9.05 -9.54 24.65
C LEU A 254 10.52 -9.45 25.07
N LYS A 255 10.98 -8.26 25.48
CA LYS A 255 12.35 -8.07 25.98
C LYS A 255 12.62 -8.90 27.23
N VAL A 256 11.74 -8.88 28.23
CA VAL A 256 11.87 -9.71 29.44
C VAL A 256 11.92 -11.20 29.09
N VAL A 257 11.09 -11.62 28.13
CA VAL A 257 11.07 -12.99 27.62
C VAL A 257 12.37 -13.34 26.88
N GLN A 258 12.95 -12.43 26.09
CA GLN A 258 14.23 -12.64 25.44
C GLN A 258 15.41 -12.70 26.42
N ASP A 259 15.41 -11.86 27.46
CA ASP A 259 16.45 -11.85 28.50
C ASP A 259 16.50 -13.20 29.24
N MET A 260 15.39 -13.94 29.31
CA MET A 260 15.37 -15.30 29.84
C MET A 260 16.22 -16.29 29.02
N ALA A 261 16.40 -16.06 27.71
CA ALA A 261 17.30 -16.88 26.89
C ALA A 261 18.73 -16.90 27.48
N LEU A 262 19.21 -15.74 27.93
CA LEU A 262 20.53 -15.60 28.54
C LEU A 262 20.66 -16.40 29.83
N VAL A 263 19.57 -16.53 30.60
CA VAL A 263 19.56 -17.35 31.83
C VAL A 263 19.69 -18.84 31.48
N VAL A 264 18.99 -19.28 30.43
CA VAL A 264 19.08 -20.67 29.92
C VAL A 264 20.49 -20.98 29.42
N GLU A 265 21.11 -20.05 28.70
CA GLU A 265 22.49 -20.18 28.21
C GLU A 265 23.53 -20.21 29.34
N ARG A 266 23.33 -19.42 30.40
CA ARG A 266 24.28 -19.33 31.54
C ARG A 266 24.18 -20.49 32.52
N SER A 267 23.08 -21.23 32.54
CA SER A 267 22.87 -22.33 33.49
C SER A 267 22.27 -23.56 32.81
N PRO A 268 22.95 -24.11 31.78
CA PRO A 268 22.35 -25.10 30.90
C PRO A 268 21.92 -26.38 31.63
N ASP A 269 22.70 -26.83 32.62
CA ASP A 269 22.39 -28.04 33.40
C ASP A 269 21.06 -27.95 34.16
N ALA A 270 20.66 -26.75 34.59
CA ALA A 270 19.39 -26.54 35.27
C ALA A 270 18.19 -26.77 34.32
N PHE A 271 18.35 -26.52 33.03
CA PHE A 271 17.26 -26.55 32.04
C PHE A 271 17.16 -27.87 31.25
N LYS A 272 18.14 -28.78 31.38
CA LYS A 272 18.16 -30.07 30.63
C LYS A 272 16.95 -30.96 30.93
N ALA A 273 16.59 -31.10 32.20
CA ALA A 273 15.49 -31.97 32.64
C ALA A 273 14.10 -31.31 32.54
N MET A 274 14.03 -30.03 32.19
CA MET A 274 12.76 -29.28 32.19
C MET A 274 11.92 -29.63 30.96
N ASN A 275 10.61 -29.79 31.19
CA ASN A 275 9.57 -29.92 30.17
C ASN A 275 8.96 -28.53 29.84
N GLU A 276 8.00 -28.47 28.91
CA GLU A 276 7.37 -27.21 28.46
C GLU A 276 6.75 -26.44 29.63
N GLU A 277 6.11 -27.16 30.54
CA GLU A 277 5.44 -26.60 31.72
C GLU A 277 6.41 -25.98 32.72
N ALA A 278 7.52 -26.68 33.01
CA ALA A 278 8.58 -26.17 33.88
C ALA A 278 9.27 -24.94 33.27
N LEU A 279 9.58 -24.97 31.97
CA LEU A 279 10.14 -23.81 31.27
C LEU A 279 9.18 -22.62 31.35
N ARG A 280 7.91 -22.82 31.00
CA ARG A 280 6.86 -21.81 31.10
C ARG A 280 6.78 -21.20 32.50
N GLN A 281 6.89 -22.01 33.56
CA GLN A 281 6.87 -21.51 34.93
C GLN A 281 8.02 -20.54 35.21
N HIS A 282 9.22 -20.81 34.68
CA HIS A 282 10.35 -19.89 34.81
C HIS A 282 10.11 -18.56 34.09
N PHE A 283 9.51 -18.57 32.89
CA PHE A 283 9.11 -17.33 32.21
C PHE A 283 8.07 -16.55 33.02
N LEU A 284 7.08 -17.23 33.61
CA LEU A 284 6.07 -16.57 34.46
C LEU A 284 6.68 -15.91 35.69
N VAL A 285 7.62 -16.57 36.38
CA VAL A 285 8.29 -15.99 37.56
C VAL A 285 9.04 -14.71 37.20
N GLN A 286 9.76 -14.70 36.07
CA GLN A 286 10.49 -13.51 35.62
C GLN A 286 9.55 -12.37 35.20
N LEU A 287 8.48 -12.71 34.45
CA LEU A 287 7.46 -11.74 34.06
C LEU A 287 6.78 -11.15 35.30
N ASN A 288 6.29 -11.97 36.22
CA ASN A 288 5.65 -11.46 37.43
C ASN A 288 6.62 -10.63 38.29
N GLY A 289 7.90 -11.00 38.39
CA GLY A 289 8.90 -10.20 39.13
C GLY A 289 9.20 -8.82 38.51
N GLN A 290 9.17 -8.69 37.18
CA GLN A 290 9.37 -7.40 36.48
C GLN A 290 8.12 -6.52 36.47
N PHE A 291 6.93 -7.13 36.55
CA PHE A 291 5.64 -6.43 36.46
C PHE A 291 4.90 -6.33 37.81
N GLU A 292 5.55 -6.73 38.92
CA GLU A 292 5.08 -6.55 40.30
C GLU A 292 4.95 -5.05 40.62
N GLY A 293 3.71 -4.59 40.86
CA GLY A 293 3.41 -3.21 41.27
C GLY A 293 2.45 -2.41 40.39
N ARG A 294 1.98 -2.94 39.24
CA ARG A 294 1.01 -2.23 38.36
C ARG A 294 -0.48 -2.61 38.54
N ALA A 295 -0.81 -3.76 39.13
CA ALA A 295 -2.15 -4.15 39.57
C ALA A 295 -2.07 -5.46 40.38
N THR A 296 -3.18 -5.81 41.05
CA THR A 296 -3.41 -6.92 42.00
C THR A 296 -2.74 -8.27 41.67
N ALA A 297 -2.34 -9.00 42.73
CA ALA A 297 -1.78 -10.35 42.76
C ALA A 297 -1.89 -11.18 41.45
N GLU A 298 -0.72 -11.54 40.90
CA GLU A 298 -0.49 -12.35 39.68
C GLU A 298 -1.00 -11.72 38.37
N THR A 299 -0.25 -10.73 37.89
CA THR A 299 -0.47 -10.02 36.61
C THR A 299 -0.44 -10.96 35.40
N PHE A 300 0.47 -11.95 35.40
CA PHE A 300 0.50 -13.03 34.41
C PHE A 300 -0.03 -14.33 34.98
N ASN A 301 -1.02 -14.90 34.29
CA ASN A 301 -1.75 -16.11 34.69
C ASN A 301 -1.61 -17.23 33.65
N MET A 302 -1.93 -18.45 34.06
CA MET A 302 -2.03 -19.60 33.16
C MET A 302 -3.45 -19.73 32.60
N ALA A 303 -3.59 -20.05 31.32
CA ALA A 303 -4.75 -20.76 30.80
C ALA A 303 -4.27 -22.06 30.17
N GLY A 304 -4.92 -23.18 30.48
CA GLY A 304 -4.45 -24.48 29.98
C GLY A 304 -3.05 -24.86 30.49
N LYS A 305 -2.33 -25.68 29.71
CA LYS A 305 -1.05 -26.29 30.12
C LYS A 305 0.18 -25.48 29.71
N THR A 306 0.10 -24.75 28.60
CA THR A 306 1.25 -24.16 27.90
C THR A 306 1.17 -22.65 27.70
N ASP A 307 0.10 -22.00 28.17
CA ASP A 307 -0.15 -20.59 27.85
C ASP A 307 0.22 -19.64 28.99
N ILE A 308 0.72 -18.47 28.61
CA ILE A 308 0.98 -17.31 29.47
C ILE A 308 0.03 -16.19 29.07
N LEU A 309 -0.78 -15.71 30.00
CA LEU A 309 -1.78 -14.67 29.76
C LEU A 309 -1.50 -13.43 30.60
N LEU A 310 -1.61 -12.25 30.01
CA LEU A 310 -1.77 -10.98 30.75
C LEU A 310 -3.24 -10.58 30.76
N ARG A 311 -3.78 -10.26 31.94
CA ARG A 311 -5.15 -9.78 32.08
C ARG A 311 -5.23 -8.32 32.53
N GLU A 312 -6.17 -7.60 31.96
CA GLU A 312 -6.58 -6.27 32.41
C GLU A 312 -8.09 -6.29 32.64
N GLY A 313 -8.51 -6.31 33.92
CA GLY A 313 -9.88 -6.63 34.30
C GLY A 313 -10.26 -8.07 33.94
N ASP A 314 -11.41 -8.28 33.30
CA ASP A 314 -11.91 -9.59 32.86
C ASP A 314 -11.39 -10.01 31.46
N ARG A 315 -10.40 -9.31 30.88
CA ARG A 315 -9.99 -9.47 29.48
C ARG A 315 -8.51 -9.86 29.33
N ASN A 316 -8.21 -10.73 28.37
CA ASN A 316 -6.84 -11.12 28.02
C ASN A 316 -6.26 -10.11 27.02
N VAL A 317 -5.18 -9.42 27.40
CA VAL A 317 -4.54 -8.38 26.56
C VAL A 317 -3.22 -8.85 25.93
N PHE A 318 -2.62 -9.93 26.44
CA PHE A 318 -1.49 -10.65 25.85
C PHE A 318 -1.65 -12.15 26.04
N ILE A 319 -1.26 -12.92 25.03
CA ILE A 319 -1.27 -14.39 25.04
C ILE A 319 0.05 -14.88 24.47
N ALA A 320 0.77 -15.72 25.19
CA ALA A 320 1.92 -16.44 24.68
C ALA A 320 1.75 -17.95 24.81
N GLU A 321 1.97 -18.68 23.72
CA GLU A 321 2.00 -20.15 23.70
C GLU A 321 3.45 -20.63 23.81
N CYS A 322 3.72 -21.57 24.72
CA CYS A 322 5.03 -22.18 24.87
C CYS A 322 5.05 -23.58 24.22
N LYS A 323 6.01 -23.86 23.33
CA LYS A 323 6.07 -25.15 22.61
C LYS A 323 7.49 -25.62 22.34
N PHE A 324 7.79 -26.89 22.54
CA PHE A 324 9.00 -27.49 21.96
C PHE A 324 8.83 -27.63 20.45
N TRP A 325 9.91 -27.33 19.72
CA TRP A 325 10.00 -27.64 18.31
C TRP A 325 9.93 -29.16 18.08
N LYS A 326 8.84 -29.62 17.48
CA LYS A 326 8.62 -31.00 17.03
C LYS A 326 8.43 -31.10 15.51
N GLY A 327 8.79 -30.03 14.81
CA GLY A 327 8.66 -29.90 13.36
C GLY A 327 7.51 -28.99 12.90
N PRO A 328 7.42 -28.74 11.58
CA PRO A 328 6.53 -27.74 10.98
C PRO A 328 5.03 -27.94 11.32
N LYS A 329 4.56 -29.19 11.34
CA LYS A 329 3.16 -29.51 11.63
C LYS A 329 2.75 -29.06 13.05
N ALA A 330 3.55 -29.41 14.05
CA ALA A 330 3.28 -29.04 15.44
C ALA A 330 3.33 -27.52 15.67
N PHE A 331 4.13 -26.80 14.88
CA PHE A 331 4.15 -25.34 14.91
C PHE A 331 2.89 -24.72 14.28
N GLY A 332 2.39 -25.28 13.16
CA GLY A 332 1.10 -24.88 12.60
C GLY A 332 -0.06 -25.04 13.59
N GLU A 333 -0.10 -26.19 14.29
CA GLU A 333 -1.08 -26.45 15.35
C GLU A 333 -1.01 -25.43 16.50
N ALA A 334 0.19 -24.91 16.81
CA ALA A 334 0.36 -23.86 17.82
C ALA A 334 -0.19 -22.50 17.35
N ILE A 335 -0.06 -22.17 16.06
CA ILE A 335 -0.71 -20.98 15.48
C ILE A 335 -2.23 -21.12 15.56
N ASP A 336 -2.78 -22.28 15.19
CA ASP A 336 -4.22 -22.55 15.27
C ASP A 336 -4.74 -22.45 16.71
N GLN A 337 -4.02 -23.01 17.68
CA GLN A 337 -4.34 -22.95 19.10
C GLN A 337 -4.37 -21.50 19.61
N LEU A 338 -3.34 -20.71 19.28
CA LEU A 338 -3.25 -19.30 19.65
C LEU A 338 -4.38 -18.48 19.03
N LEU A 339 -4.71 -18.71 17.76
CA LEU A 339 -5.84 -18.07 17.08
C LEU A 339 -7.20 -18.49 17.67
N GLY A 340 -7.29 -19.70 18.25
CA GLY A 340 -8.46 -20.18 18.97
C GLY A 340 -8.70 -19.46 20.31
N TYR A 341 -7.62 -19.14 21.03
CA TYR A 341 -7.70 -18.40 22.30
C TYR A 341 -7.79 -16.89 22.13
N ALA A 342 -7.40 -16.35 20.97
CA ALA A 342 -7.48 -14.93 20.66
C ALA A 342 -8.95 -14.47 20.55
N THR A 343 -9.63 -14.35 21.69
CA THR A 343 -10.98 -13.83 21.80
C THR A 343 -10.96 -12.33 21.53
N TRP A 344 -11.27 -11.97 20.28
CA TRP A 344 -11.73 -10.67 19.79
C TRP A 344 -10.90 -9.40 20.12
N ARG A 345 -10.22 -8.90 19.06
CA ARG A 345 -9.66 -7.57 18.73
C ARG A 345 -8.31 -7.14 19.38
N ASP A 346 -7.38 -6.73 18.51
CA ASP A 346 -6.01 -6.20 18.77
C ASP A 346 -5.11 -7.03 19.70
N GLY A 347 -5.12 -8.35 19.51
CA GLY A 347 -4.27 -9.28 20.24
C GLY A 347 -2.81 -9.12 19.85
N LYS A 348 -1.97 -8.74 20.81
CA LYS A 348 -0.51 -8.91 20.70
C LYS A 348 -0.17 -10.23 21.36
N THR A 349 0.47 -11.10 20.61
CA THR A 349 0.65 -12.50 20.98
C THR A 349 2.07 -12.96 20.73
N ALA A 350 2.47 -14.05 21.35
CA ALA A 350 3.76 -14.66 21.11
C ALA A 350 3.70 -16.19 21.03
N ILE A 351 4.64 -16.79 20.31
CA ILE A 351 4.93 -18.22 20.43
C ILE A 351 6.39 -18.35 20.85
N LEU A 352 6.62 -18.99 22.00
CA LEU A 352 7.94 -19.29 22.52
C LEU A 352 8.30 -20.71 22.09
N VAL A 353 9.17 -20.81 21.09
CA VAL A 353 9.63 -22.07 20.51
C VAL A 353 10.90 -22.52 21.22
N PHE A 354 10.81 -23.61 21.98
CA PHE A 354 11.96 -24.24 22.60
C PHE A 354 12.60 -25.24 21.63
N ASN A 355 13.79 -24.95 21.15
CA ASN A 355 14.54 -25.82 20.24
C ASN A 355 15.55 -26.67 21.01
N ARG A 356 15.38 -28.00 20.98
CA ARG A 356 16.29 -28.96 21.62
C ARG A 356 16.93 -29.88 20.57
N GLY A 357 18.13 -29.50 20.12
CA GLY A 357 18.99 -30.32 19.26
C GLY A 357 18.56 -30.46 17.80
N THR A 358 17.78 -29.51 17.27
CA THR A 358 17.70 -29.24 15.82
C THR A 358 18.54 -27.99 15.53
N GLU A 359 19.13 -27.88 14.34
CA GLU A 359 19.82 -26.65 13.95
C GLU A 359 18.85 -25.47 13.90
N THR A 360 19.22 -24.34 14.52
CA THR A 360 18.35 -23.16 14.64
C THR A 360 17.93 -22.60 13.27
N SER A 361 18.81 -22.64 12.27
CA SER A 361 18.49 -22.26 10.88
C SER A 361 17.35 -23.08 10.28
N THR A 362 17.34 -24.39 10.55
CA THR A 362 16.28 -25.31 10.10
C THR A 362 14.95 -24.99 10.79
N VAL A 363 15.00 -24.69 12.10
CA VAL A 363 13.82 -24.28 12.87
C VAL A 363 13.25 -22.97 12.35
N LEU A 364 14.09 -21.95 12.17
CA LEU A 364 13.68 -20.63 11.67
C LEU A 364 13.07 -20.73 10.26
N THR A 365 13.68 -21.50 9.36
CA THR A 365 13.15 -21.72 8.01
C THR A 365 11.79 -22.42 8.05
N GLY A 366 11.64 -23.42 8.92
CA GLY A 366 10.38 -24.15 9.12
C GLY A 366 9.28 -23.24 9.67
N ILE A 367 9.60 -22.40 10.66
CA ILE A 367 8.69 -21.40 11.22
C ILE A 367 8.19 -20.44 10.14
N ASP A 368 9.11 -19.84 9.38
CA ASP A 368 8.76 -18.82 8.39
C ASP A 368 7.91 -19.39 7.24
N THR A 369 8.27 -20.60 6.79
CA THR A 369 7.51 -21.32 5.76
C THR A 369 6.06 -21.59 6.21
N ILE A 370 5.88 -22.13 7.41
CA ILE A 370 4.55 -22.46 7.93
C ILE A 370 3.73 -21.22 8.25
N ALA A 371 4.35 -20.20 8.87
CA ALA A 371 3.67 -18.96 9.19
C ALA A 371 3.13 -18.27 7.93
N LYS A 372 3.94 -18.18 6.86
CA LYS A 372 3.54 -17.57 5.59
C LYS A 372 2.51 -18.39 4.81
N ALA A 373 2.54 -19.72 4.94
CA ALA A 373 1.57 -20.61 4.31
C ALA A 373 0.21 -20.67 5.04
N HIS A 374 0.14 -20.14 6.26
CA HIS A 374 -1.07 -20.19 7.07
C HIS A 374 -2.19 -19.33 6.47
N SER A 375 -3.43 -19.84 6.47
CA SER A 375 -4.56 -19.15 5.81
C SER A 375 -4.89 -17.76 6.38
N ASN A 376 -4.58 -17.57 7.67
CA ASN A 376 -4.74 -16.29 8.38
C ASN A 376 -3.57 -15.32 8.23
N PHE A 377 -2.49 -15.69 7.54
CA PHE A 377 -1.33 -14.82 7.36
C PHE A 377 -1.68 -13.59 6.52
N LYS A 378 -1.22 -12.40 6.95
CA LYS A 378 -1.36 -11.17 6.16
C LYS A 378 -0.01 -10.64 5.67
N ARG A 379 0.97 -10.53 6.56
CA ARG A 379 2.30 -9.96 6.24
C ARG A 379 3.35 -10.30 7.29
N THR A 380 4.61 -10.19 6.88
CA THR A 380 5.77 -10.15 7.77
C THR A 380 6.01 -8.71 8.21
N ASN A 381 6.36 -8.52 9.47
CA ASN A 381 6.74 -7.23 10.04
C ASN A 381 8.22 -7.24 10.42
N ASP A 382 8.82 -6.06 10.54
CA ASP A 382 10.20 -5.95 10.99
C ASP A 382 10.37 -6.47 12.43
N TRP A 383 11.44 -7.23 12.62
CA TRP A 383 11.85 -7.77 13.90
C TRP A 383 13.38 -7.71 13.99
N PRO A 384 13.96 -6.97 14.96
CA PRO A 384 15.39 -6.64 14.95
C PRO A 384 16.30 -7.75 15.52
N HIS A 385 15.74 -8.91 15.89
CA HIS A 385 16.51 -9.99 16.52
C HIS A 385 16.56 -11.24 15.64
N GLU A 386 17.73 -11.86 15.53
CA GLU A 386 17.97 -13.03 14.67
C GLU A 386 17.26 -14.31 15.15
N SER A 387 16.83 -14.36 16.41
CA SER A 387 16.23 -15.53 17.05
C SER A 387 14.70 -15.58 16.94
N GLY A 388 14.11 -14.98 15.91
CA GLY A 388 12.66 -14.98 15.78
C GLY A 388 12.12 -14.24 14.57
N PHE A 389 10.80 -14.13 14.53
CA PHE A 389 10.08 -13.42 13.48
C PHE A 389 8.86 -12.70 14.06
N ARG A 390 8.42 -11.66 13.36
CA ARG A 390 7.16 -10.99 13.65
C ARG A 390 6.25 -11.01 12.43
N TYR A 391 5.00 -11.31 12.67
CA TYR A 391 3.98 -11.41 11.63
C TYR A 391 2.71 -10.69 12.05
N THR A 392 1.90 -10.32 11.07
CA THR A 392 0.50 -9.96 11.26
C THR A 392 -0.38 -11.04 10.67
N PHE A 393 -1.29 -11.53 11.49
CA PHE A 393 -2.34 -12.47 11.12
C PHE A 393 -3.70 -11.78 11.22
N HIS A 394 -4.73 -12.34 10.57
CA HIS A 394 -6.11 -11.97 10.84
C HIS A 394 -6.81 -12.98 11.75
N ALA A 395 -7.78 -12.52 12.54
CA ALA A 395 -8.59 -13.41 13.38
C ALA A 395 -9.45 -14.37 12.55
N ASN A 396 -9.86 -15.48 13.17
CA ASN A 396 -10.81 -16.41 12.56
C ASN A 396 -12.17 -15.73 12.36
N GLY A 397 -12.70 -15.83 11.13
CA GLY A 397 -14.00 -15.27 10.75
C GLY A 397 -14.06 -13.76 10.48
N ASP A 398 -12.98 -12.99 10.71
CA ASP A 398 -12.94 -11.55 10.41
C ASP A 398 -11.55 -11.11 9.91
N LYS A 399 -11.42 -10.92 8.58
CA LYS A 399 -10.14 -10.53 7.93
C LYS A 399 -9.64 -9.12 8.28
N ASN A 400 -10.51 -8.28 8.84
CA ASN A 400 -10.16 -6.91 9.22
C ASN A 400 -9.56 -6.83 10.62
N ARG A 401 -9.72 -7.88 11.43
CA ARG A 401 -9.16 -7.93 12.77
C ARG A 401 -7.76 -8.49 12.69
N GLU A 402 -6.78 -7.64 12.91
CA GLU A 402 -5.38 -8.02 12.91
C GLU A 402 -4.90 -8.40 14.31
N LEU A 403 -3.94 -9.30 14.36
CA LEU A 403 -3.19 -9.67 15.55
C LEU A 403 -1.71 -9.77 15.21
N ILE A 404 -0.88 -9.28 16.13
CA ILE A 404 0.58 -9.35 16.00
C ILE A 404 1.02 -10.65 16.66
N LEU A 405 1.72 -11.48 15.91
CA LEU A 405 2.35 -12.70 16.40
C LEU A 405 3.86 -12.52 16.33
N THR A 406 4.53 -12.52 17.49
CA THR A 406 6.00 -12.60 17.56
C THR A 406 6.41 -14.01 17.94
N VAL A 407 7.19 -14.67 17.10
CA VAL A 407 7.74 -16.00 17.36
C VAL A 407 9.17 -15.85 17.82
N LEU A 408 9.48 -16.38 19.01
CA LEU A 408 10.82 -16.34 19.61
C LEU A 408 11.36 -17.76 19.76
N VAL A 409 12.57 -18.00 19.28
CA VAL A 409 13.23 -19.31 19.32
C VAL A 409 14.32 -19.30 20.39
N PHE A 410 14.21 -20.23 21.33
CA PHE A 410 15.15 -20.41 22.43
C PHE A 410 15.90 -21.72 22.26
N HIS A 411 17.22 -21.69 22.34
CA HIS A 411 18.00 -22.92 22.41
C HIS A 411 17.94 -23.49 23.82
N VAL A 412 17.42 -24.71 23.95
CA VAL A 412 17.36 -25.42 25.24
C VAL A 412 18.35 -26.59 25.20
N PRO A 413 19.28 -26.67 26.17
CA PRO A 413 20.30 -27.72 26.21
C PRO A 413 19.67 -29.11 26.35
N ARG A 414 20.42 -30.11 25.87
CA ARG A 414 20.10 -31.53 25.99
C ARG A 414 20.63 -32.11 27.29
#